data_AF-A0A946VQ12-F1
#
_entry.id   AF-A0A946VQ12-F1
#
_cell.length_a   1.000
_cell.length_b   1.000
_cell.length_c   1.000
_cell.angle_alpha   90.00
_cell.angle_beta   90.00
_cell.angle_gamma   90.00
#
_symmetry.space_group_name_H-M   'P 1'
#
loop_
_entity.id
_entity.type
_entity.pdbx_description
1 polymer ?
#
loop_
_entity_poly.entity_id
_entity_poly.type
_entity_poly.pdbx_seq_one_letter_code
_entity_poly.pdbx_strand_id
1 'polypeptide(L)'
;MQQAKGVDKLVIAISSRALFNLQESHSVYEEEGLAAYQQYQIDREDQPLEAGDAFSLVKKLLHLNVLLDKSRVEVILLSRNSADTGLRVFNSI
;
A
#
# COMPACT_ATOMS: atom_id res chain seq x y z
N MET A 1 -32.60 -26.90 -1.24
CA MET A 1 -31.21 -26.93 -0.74
C MET A 1 -30.78 -25.50 -0.48
N GLN A 2 -30.54 -25.14 0.78
CA GLN A 2 -30.05 -23.80 1.14
C GLN A 2 -28.62 -23.65 0.62
N GLN A 3 -28.36 -22.64 -0.22
CA GLN A 3 -26.99 -22.27 -0.55
C GLN A 3 -26.33 -21.78 0.73
N ALA A 4 -25.20 -22.39 1.10
CA ALA A 4 -24.36 -21.89 2.17
C ALA A 4 -23.90 -20.47 1.80
N LYS A 5 -24.29 -19.48 2.60
CA LYS A 5 -23.81 -18.11 2.47
C LYS A 5 -22.29 -18.16 2.62
N GLY A 6 -21.55 -17.96 1.54
CA GLY A 6 -20.10 -18.03 1.55
C GLY A 6 -19.52 -17.02 2.55
N VAL A 7 -18.40 -17.36 3.19
CA VAL A 7 -17.65 -16.40 4.02
C VAL A 7 -17.27 -15.22 3.13
N ASP A 8 -17.72 -14.02 3.52
CA ASP A 8 -17.39 -12.78 2.81
C ASP A 8 -15.87 -12.56 2.83
N LYS A 9 -15.34 -11.94 1.77
CA LYS A 9 -13.91 -11.60 1.71
C LYS A 9 -13.54 -10.67 2.86
N LEU A 10 -12.36 -10.88 3.45
CA LEU A 10 -11.73 -9.90 4.32
C LEU A 10 -11.12 -8.81 3.46
N VAL A 11 -11.77 -7.64 3.43
CA VAL A 11 -11.28 -6.46 2.73
C VAL A 11 -10.57 -5.54 3.74
N ILE A 12 -9.31 -5.21 3.46
CA ILE A 12 -8.45 -4.40 4.32
C ILE A 12 -8.08 -3.14 3.56
N ALA A 13 -8.62 -2.00 3.97
CA ALA A 13 -8.15 -0.71 3.50
C ALA A 13 -6.98 -0.25 4.37
N ILE A 14 -5.83 0.04 3.77
CA ILE A 14 -4.60 0.41 4.49
C ILE A 14 -3.95 1.65 3.88
N SER A 15 -3.41 2.53 4.71
CA SER A 15 -2.68 3.70 4.20
C SER A 15 -1.33 3.30 3.61
N SER A 16 -0.90 4.01 2.56
CA SER A 16 0.41 3.80 1.95
C SER A 16 1.56 3.97 2.95
N ARG A 17 1.45 4.91 3.90
CA ARG A 17 2.45 5.14 4.96
C ARG A 17 2.50 4.06 6.04
N ALA A 18 1.44 3.28 6.21
CA ALA A 18 1.49 2.11 7.10
C ALA A 18 2.14 0.91 6.40
N LEU A 19 1.90 0.78 5.09
CA LEU A 19 2.44 -0.31 4.29
C LEU A 19 3.92 -0.08 3.91
N PHE A 20 4.31 1.17 3.69
CA PHE A 20 5.64 1.57 3.23
C PHE A 20 6.23 2.68 4.08
N ASN A 21 7.55 2.65 4.24
CA ASN A 21 8.30 3.72 4.88
C ASN A 21 8.31 4.96 3.96
N LEU A 22 7.62 6.01 4.40
CA LEU A 22 7.52 7.28 3.69
C LEU A 22 8.05 8.45 4.55
N GLN A 23 8.85 8.16 5.58
CA GLN A 23 9.30 9.16 6.55
C GLN A 23 10.08 10.30 5.89
N GLU A 24 11.05 9.98 5.03
CA GLU A 24 11.88 10.98 4.35
C GLU A 24 11.03 11.87 3.42
N SER A 25 10.20 11.25 2.58
CA SER A 25 9.29 12.01 1.70
C SER A 25 8.31 12.88 2.50
N HIS A 26 7.91 12.45 3.70
CA HIS A 26 7.06 13.26 4.56
C HIS A 26 7.82 14.45 5.16
N SER A 27 9.08 14.29 5.56
CA SER A 27 9.92 15.40 5.99
C SER A 27 10.06 16.46 4.89
N VAL A 28 10.29 16.05 3.64
CA VAL A 28 10.32 16.98 2.49
C VAL A 28 9.00 17.74 2.36
N TYR A 29 7.86 17.08 2.54
CA TYR A 29 6.56 17.75 2.52
C TYR A 29 6.41 18.79 3.65
N GLU A 30 6.79 18.45 4.88
CA GLU A 30 6.65 19.33 6.04
C GLU A 30 7.60 20.54 5.96
N GLU A 31 8.80 20.34 5.43
CA GLU A 31 9.85 21.37 5.37
C GLU A 31 9.78 22.23 4.11
N GLU A 32 9.46 21.64 2.96
CA GLU A 32 9.58 22.28 1.63
C GLU A 32 8.25 22.36 0.87
N GLY A 33 7.19 21.75 1.40
CA GLY A 33 5.84 21.80 0.86
C GLY A 33 5.56 20.82 -0.28
N LEU A 34 4.36 20.96 -0.87
CA LEU A 34 3.79 19.97 -1.79
C LEU A 34 4.60 19.82 -3.09
N ALA A 35 5.11 20.91 -3.67
CA ALA A 35 5.83 20.86 -4.95
C ALA A 35 7.16 20.10 -4.84
N ALA A 36 7.93 20.36 -3.77
CA ALA A 36 9.17 19.64 -3.49
C ALA A 36 8.91 18.16 -3.22
N TYR A 37 7.85 17.85 -2.46
CA TYR A 37 7.41 16.48 -2.23
C TYR A 37 7.08 15.72 -3.53
N GLN A 38 6.35 16.36 -4.45
CA GLN A 38 6.00 15.75 -5.74
C GLN A 38 7.25 15.46 -6.57
N GLN A 39 8.16 16.44 -6.69
CA GLN A 39 9.41 16.25 -7.43
C GLN A 39 10.27 15.15 -6.80
N TYR A 40 10.40 15.14 -5.48
CA TYR A 40 11.14 14.11 -4.73
C TYR A 40 10.64 12.69 -5.07
N GLN A 41 9.33 12.53 -5.23
CA GLN A 41 8.69 11.25 -5.52
C GLN A 41 8.85 10.83 -6.98
N ILE A 42 8.79 11.78 -7.92
CA ILE A 42 9.05 11.55 -9.35
C ILE A 42 10.51 11.15 -9.58
N ASP A 43 11.46 11.89 -8.99
CA ASP A 43 12.89 11.62 -9.12
C ASP A 43 13.31 10.23 -8.59
N ARG A 44 12.46 9.64 -7.75
CA ARG A 44 12.67 8.34 -7.09
C ARG A 44 11.59 7.32 -7.44
N GLU A 45 10.86 7.52 -8.53
CA GLU A 45 9.74 6.66 -8.91
C GLU A 45 10.15 5.19 -9.10
N ASP A 46 11.35 4.98 -9.65
CA ASP A 46 11.95 3.66 -9.86
C ASP A 46 12.68 3.09 -8.64
N GLN A 47 12.70 3.82 -7.52
CA GLN A 47 13.32 3.37 -6.27
C GLN A 47 12.23 2.81 -5.34
N PRO A 48 12.16 1.48 -5.16
CA PRO A 48 11.15 0.88 -4.32
C PRO A 48 11.18 1.44 -2.90
N LEU A 49 10.01 1.61 -2.32
CA LEU A 49 9.85 2.01 -0.92
C LEU A 49 10.20 0.85 -0.01
N GLU A 50 10.85 1.17 1.11
CA GLU A 50 11.08 0.19 2.15
C GLU A 50 9.76 -0.20 2.82
N ALA A 51 9.74 -1.41 3.40
CA ALA A 51 8.60 -1.92 4.14
C ALA A 51 8.28 -1.03 5.36
N GLY A 52 7.01 -0.66 5.51
CA GLY A 52 6.48 -0.03 6.71
C GLY A 52 6.02 -1.04 7.76
N ASP A 53 5.50 -0.53 8.88
CA ASP A 53 5.11 -1.32 10.05
C ASP A 53 4.10 -2.44 9.74
N ALA A 54 3.17 -2.18 8.81
CA ALA A 54 2.11 -3.12 8.47
C ALA A 54 2.48 -4.11 7.35
N PHE A 55 3.63 -3.94 6.70
CA PHE A 55 4.01 -4.74 5.52
C PHE A 55 4.00 -6.24 5.80
N SER A 56 4.62 -6.66 6.90
CA SER A 56 4.70 -8.07 7.28
C SER A 56 3.33 -8.69 7.55
N LEU A 57 2.43 -7.94 8.20
CA LEU A 57 1.06 -8.38 8.45
C LEU A 57 0.28 -8.55 7.15
N VAL A 58 0.30 -7.53 6.30
CA VAL A 58 -0.41 -7.53 5.01
C VAL A 58 0.09 -8.67 4.11
N LYS A 59 1.41 -8.88 4.03
CA LYS A 59 2.01 -9.98 3.29
C LYS A 59 1.53 -11.34 3.78
N LYS A 60 1.46 -11.56 5.10
CA LYS A 60 0.97 -12.81 5.69
C LYS A 60 -0.53 -13.03 5.42
N LEU A 61 -1.34 -11.97 5.49
CA LEU A 61 -2.77 -12.05 5.21
C LEU A 61 -3.04 -12.36 3.74
N LEU A 62 -2.33 -11.70 2.81
CA LEU A 62 -2.42 -12.03 1.38
C LEU A 62 -1.93 -13.44 1.07
N HIS A 63 -0.93 -13.95 1.80
CA HIS A 63 -0.46 -15.33 1.63
C HIS A 63 -1.52 -16.39 1.96
N LEU A 64 -2.54 -16.06 2.77
CA LEU A 64 -3.68 -16.95 3.00
C LEU A 64 -4.43 -17.27 1.70
N ASN A 65 -4.43 -16.37 0.72
CA ASN A 65 -5.07 -16.64 -0.58
C ASN A 65 -4.39 -17.80 -1.31
N VAL A 66 -3.07 -17.91 -1.19
CA VAL A 66 -2.28 -19.01 -1.78
C VAL A 66 -2.55 -20.31 -1.03
N LEU A 67 -2.51 -20.27 0.31
CA LEU A 67 -2.72 -21.46 1.13
C LEU A 67 -4.14 -22.05 1.00
N LEU A 68 -5.12 -21.20 0.74
CA LEU A 68 -6.53 -21.60 0.62
C LEU A 68 -6.95 -21.85 -0.83
N ASP A 69 -6.07 -21.59 -1.81
CA ASP A 69 -6.38 -21.58 -3.24
C ASP A 69 -7.64 -20.78 -3.59
N LYS A 70 -7.87 -19.68 -2.85
CA LYS A 70 -9.09 -18.86 -2.91
C LYS A 70 -8.77 -17.41 -2.56
N SER A 71 -9.30 -16.46 -3.34
CA SER A 71 -9.24 -15.02 -3.02
C SER A 71 -10.18 -14.70 -1.84
N ARG A 72 -9.65 -14.79 -0.62
CA ARG A 72 -10.34 -14.54 0.65
C ARG A 72 -9.94 -13.22 1.30
N VAL A 73 -8.74 -12.73 1.00
CA VAL A 73 -8.18 -11.47 1.50
C VAL A 73 -7.96 -10.52 0.33
N GLU A 74 -8.44 -9.29 0.47
CA GLU A 74 -8.24 -8.21 -0.47
C GLU A 74 -7.66 -7.00 0.26
N VAL A 75 -6.65 -6.37 -0.31
CA VAL A 75 -5.96 -5.23 0.29
C VAL A 75 -6.12 -4.04 -0.64
N ILE A 76 -6.73 -2.98 -0.13
CA ILE A 76 -6.95 -1.73 -0.84
C ILE A 76 -5.98 -0.71 -0.25
N LEU A 77 -5.11 -0.17 -1.09
CA LEU A 77 -4.15 0.83 -0.69
C LEU A 77 -4.75 2.23 -0.80
N LEU A 78 -4.70 2.98 0.29
CA LEU A 78 -5.19 4.35 0.39
C LEU A 78 -4.01 5.31 0.34
N SER A 79 -3.91 6.09 -0.75
CA SER A 79 -2.96 7.20 -0.88
C SER A 79 -3.72 8.52 -0.81
N ARG A 80 -3.16 9.50 -0.10
CA ARG A 80 -3.63 10.90 -0.12
C ARG A 80 -2.99 11.73 -1.23
N ASN A 81 -1.97 11.20 -1.91
CA ASN A 81 -1.13 11.96 -2.83
C ASN A 81 -1.45 11.55 -4.29
N SER A 82 -1.35 12.51 -5.21
CA SER A 82 -1.81 12.48 -6.60
C SER A 82 -1.33 11.25 -7.41
N ALA A 83 -1.85 11.08 -8.63
CA ALA A 83 -1.48 9.99 -9.54
C ALA A 83 0.05 9.78 -9.66
N ASP A 84 0.83 10.87 -9.65
CA ASP A 84 2.31 10.86 -9.73
C ASP A 84 2.99 10.17 -8.54
N THR A 85 2.38 10.26 -7.36
CA THR A 85 2.91 9.63 -6.13
C THR A 85 2.39 8.21 -5.92
N GLY A 86 1.34 7.83 -6.65
CA GLY A 86 0.85 6.47 -6.71
C GLY A 86 1.84 5.53 -7.40
N LEU A 87 2.54 5.99 -8.45
CA LEU A 87 3.43 5.14 -9.27
C LEU A 87 4.56 4.49 -8.47
N ARG A 88 5.30 5.28 -7.67
CA ARG A 88 6.36 4.72 -6.81
C ARG A 88 5.83 3.66 -5.85
N VAL A 89 4.63 3.87 -5.31
CA VAL A 89 3.96 2.91 -4.42
C VAL A 89 3.57 1.64 -5.19
N PHE A 90 3.07 1.75 -6.43
CA PHE A 90 2.80 0.59 -7.29
C PHE A 90 4.08 -0.19 -7.65
N ASN A 91 5.19 0.50 -7.92
CA ASN A 91 6.50 -0.11 -8.23
C ASN A 91 7.14 -0.81 -7.01
N SER A 92 6.55 -0.68 -5.83
CA SER A 92 7.09 -1.23 -4.56
C SER A 92 6.34 -2.48 -4.07
N ILE A 93 5.37 -3.00 -4.84
CA ILE A 93 4.51 -4.15 -4.47
C ILE A 93 4.95 -5.41 -5.21
#